data_AF-A0A562C6B3-F1
#
_entry.id   AF-A0A562C6B3-F1
#
_cell.length_a   1.000
_cell.length_b   1.000
_cell.length_c   1.000
_cell.angle_alpha   90.00
_cell.angle_beta   90.00
_cell.angle_gamma   90.00
#
_symmetry.space_group_name_H-M   'P 1'
#
loop_
_entity.id
_entity.type
_entity.pdbx_description
1 polymer ?
#
loop_
_entity_poly.entity_id
_entity_poly.type
_entity_poly.pdbx_seq_one_letter_code
_entity_poly.pdbx_strand_id
1 'polypeptide(L)'
;MSGAMRRIGEYLGLLEDTGYDEYDDEVTEPARESREPRAARPVRAVPSGTVADLEERRRPVAVAPQPEVAELSRITTLHPTTYNDARAVGEQYRDGIPVIMNLTEMDDTDAKRLVDFAAGLIFATRGSIERVTNKVFLLSPPNVTVAAEDKQRIADRDFFNQS
;
A
#
# COMPACT_ATOMS: atom_id res chain seq x y z
N MET A 1 -35.31 -53.80 -6.28
CA MET A 1 -34.80 -53.19 -5.03
C MET A 1 -33.45 -52.50 -5.30
N SER A 2 -33.43 -51.47 -6.15
CA SER A 2 -32.18 -50.90 -6.72
C SER A 2 -32.03 -49.38 -6.51
N GLY A 3 -32.78 -48.79 -5.58
CA GLY A 3 -32.70 -47.35 -5.28
C GLY A 3 -31.78 -46.96 -4.13
N ALA A 4 -31.43 -47.89 -3.24
CA ALA A 4 -30.68 -47.59 -2.01
C ALA A 4 -29.19 -47.31 -2.28
N MET A 5 -28.58 -48.01 -3.25
CA MET A 5 -27.17 -47.84 -3.62
C MET A 5 -26.90 -46.49 -4.33
N ARG A 6 -27.88 -45.94 -5.05
CA ARG A 6 -27.72 -44.67 -5.80
C ARG A 6 -27.63 -43.46 -4.87
N ARG A 7 -28.50 -43.39 -3.86
CA ARG A 7 -28.52 -42.27 -2.91
C ARG A 7 -27.28 -42.19 -2.03
N ILE A 8 -26.69 -43.34 -1.67
CA ILE A 8 -25.44 -43.37 -0.89
C ILE A 8 -24.27 -42.83 -1.74
N GLY A 9 -24.28 -43.12 -3.05
CA GLY A 9 -23.31 -42.55 -3.99
C GLY A 9 -23.45 -41.04 -4.20
N GLU A 10 -24.69 -40.52 -4.23
CA GLU A 10 -24.97 -39.07 -4.29
C GLU A 10 -24.54 -38.36 -3.00
N TYR A 11 -24.78 -38.93 -1.81
CA TYR A 11 -24.41 -38.31 -0.53
C TYR A 11 -22.89 -38.26 -0.28
N LEU A 12 -22.15 -39.24 -0.79
CA LEU A 12 -20.69 -39.28 -0.67
C LEU A 12 -19.97 -38.46 -1.76
N GLY A 13 -20.70 -37.77 -2.63
CA GLY A 13 -20.13 -36.98 -3.72
C GLY A 13 -19.39 -37.82 -4.77
N LEU A 14 -19.69 -39.11 -4.86
CA LEU A 14 -19.03 -40.07 -5.76
C LEU A 14 -19.79 -40.28 -7.08
N LEU A 15 -20.97 -39.68 -7.22
CA LEU A 15 -21.61 -39.45 -8.50
C LEU A 15 -21.68 -37.93 -8.72
N GLU A 16 -20.66 -37.38 -9.35
CA GLU A 16 -20.76 -36.09 -10.02
C GLU A 16 -21.67 -36.30 -11.24
N ASP A 17 -22.83 -35.65 -11.19
CA ASP A 17 -23.64 -35.39 -12.38
C ASP A 17 -22.75 -34.62 -13.35
N THR A 18 -22.38 -35.26 -14.45
CA THR A 18 -21.67 -34.61 -15.55
C THR A 18 -22.64 -33.69 -16.28
N GLY A 19 -23.00 -32.60 -15.60
CA GLY A 19 -23.52 -31.38 -16.21
C GLY A 19 -22.35 -30.68 -16.89
N TYR A 20 -22.02 -31.15 -18.09
CA TYR A 20 -21.19 -30.40 -19.02
C TYR A 20 -21.97 -29.15 -19.41
N ASP A 21 -21.78 -28.07 -18.67
CA ASP A 21 -22.12 -26.74 -19.16
C ASP A 21 -21.14 -26.42 -20.29
N GLU A 22 -21.66 -26.53 -21.51
CA GLU A 22 -21.05 -26.05 -22.74
C GLU A 22 -20.88 -24.53 -22.63
N TYR A 23 -19.71 -24.10 -22.18
CA TYR A 23 -19.27 -22.71 -22.34
C TYR A 23 -18.95 -22.51 -23.82
N ASP A 24 -19.89 -21.89 -24.53
CA ASP A 24 -19.70 -21.33 -25.86
C ASP A 24 -18.72 -20.15 -25.74
N ASP A 25 -17.41 -20.44 -25.77
CA ASP A 25 -16.36 -19.44 -25.92
C ASP A 25 -16.44 -18.87 -27.34
N GLU A 26 -17.30 -17.88 -27.57
CA GLU A 26 -17.15 -16.97 -28.72
C GLU A 26 -15.87 -16.17 -28.52
N VAL A 27 -14.77 -16.71 -29.05
CA VAL A 27 -13.48 -16.04 -29.16
C VAL A 27 -13.64 -14.84 -30.09
N THR A 28 -13.97 -13.67 -29.54
CA THR A 28 -13.88 -12.41 -30.28
C THR A 28 -12.40 -12.08 -30.47
N GLU A 29 -11.84 -12.47 -31.62
CA GLU A 29 -10.50 -12.02 -32.00
C GLU A 29 -10.50 -10.49 -32.18
N PRO A 30 -9.65 -9.72 -31.47
CA PRO A 30 -9.43 -8.34 -31.84
C PRO A 30 -8.67 -8.33 -33.17
N ALA A 31 -9.34 -7.79 -34.20
CA ALA A 31 -8.79 -7.55 -35.52
C ALA A 31 -7.40 -6.92 -35.43
N ARG A 32 -6.38 -7.66 -35.87
CA ARG A 32 -5.02 -7.15 -36.04
C ARG A 32 -5.04 -6.14 -37.19
N GLU A 33 -5.18 -4.87 -36.84
CA GLU A 33 -5.01 -3.78 -37.78
C GLU A 33 -3.60 -3.88 -38.40
N SER A 34 -3.57 -4.14 -39.70
CA SER A 34 -2.37 -4.30 -40.49
C SER A 34 -1.63 -2.98 -40.57
N ARG A 35 -0.65 -2.77 -39.69
CA ARG A 35 0.16 -1.55 -39.66
C ARG A 35 1.08 -1.54 -40.89
N GLU A 36 0.74 -0.71 -41.87
CA GLU A 36 1.56 -0.48 -43.07
C GLU A 36 3.00 -0.07 -42.72
N PRO A 37 4.01 -0.49 -43.51
CA PRO A 37 5.39 -0.13 -43.27
C PRO A 37 5.63 1.34 -43.60
N ARG A 38 5.77 2.17 -42.55
CA ARG A 38 6.16 3.57 -42.68
C ARG A 38 7.55 3.68 -43.31
N ALA A 39 7.60 4.24 -44.51
CA ALA A 39 8.82 4.54 -45.25
C ALA A 39 9.87 5.27 -44.40
N ALA A 40 11.10 4.76 -44.44
CA ALA A 40 12.27 5.33 -43.78
C ALA A 40 12.57 6.75 -44.30
N ARG A 41 12.68 7.71 -43.38
CA ARG A 41 13.20 9.06 -43.70
C ARG A 41 14.74 9.01 -43.71
N PRO A 42 15.40 9.68 -44.66
CA PRO A 42 16.86 9.63 -44.77
C PRO A 42 17.53 10.36 -43.60
N VAL A 43 18.61 9.74 -43.12
CA VAL A 43 19.50 10.19 -42.06
C VAL A 43 20.20 11.48 -42.51
N ARG A 44 20.02 12.57 -41.78
CA ARG A 44 20.78 13.80 -41.99
C ARG A 44 22.09 13.69 -41.22
N ALA A 45 23.19 13.54 -41.94
CA ALA A 45 24.54 13.59 -41.40
C ALA A 45 24.80 14.97 -40.77
N VAL A 46 25.24 14.98 -39.51
CA VAL A 46 25.80 16.15 -38.84
C VAL A 46 27.33 16.07 -38.95
N PRO A 47 28.02 17.14 -39.37
CA PRO A 47 29.45 17.11 -39.57
C PRO A 47 30.19 17.07 -38.23
N SER A 48 31.26 16.27 -38.21
CA SER A 48 32.26 16.21 -37.16
C SER A 48 32.93 17.58 -37.00
N GLY A 49 32.84 18.14 -35.78
CA GLY A 49 33.47 19.39 -35.38
C GLY A 49 34.42 19.15 -34.21
N THR A 50 35.70 19.06 -34.53
CA THR A 50 36.91 19.43 -33.77
C THR A 50 36.88 19.44 -32.23
N VAL A 51 37.73 18.57 -31.67
CA VAL A 51 38.38 18.68 -30.36
C VAL A 51 38.88 20.10 -30.06
N ALA A 52 38.44 20.67 -28.93
CA ALA A 52 39.08 21.80 -28.28
C ALA A 52 38.94 21.69 -26.76
N ASP A 53 40.11 21.54 -26.15
CA ASP A 53 40.59 22.00 -24.85
C ASP A 53 40.02 21.51 -23.51
N LEU A 54 40.97 20.90 -22.82
CA LEU A 54 41.07 20.45 -21.45
C LEU A 54 41.23 21.68 -20.53
N GLU A 55 40.13 22.33 -20.14
CA GLU A 55 40.14 23.30 -19.03
C GLU A 55 39.11 22.93 -17.96
N GLU A 56 39.60 22.14 -17.01
CA GLU A 56 39.59 22.48 -15.58
C GLU A 56 38.50 23.44 -15.08
N ARG A 57 37.23 23.04 -15.17
CA ARG A 57 36.16 23.64 -14.38
C ARG A 57 35.92 22.82 -13.12
N ARG A 58 36.53 23.29 -12.04
CA ARG A 58 36.27 22.98 -10.63
C ARG A 58 34.85 22.44 -10.42
N ARG A 59 34.74 21.15 -10.16
CA ARG A 59 33.52 20.55 -9.61
C ARG A 59 33.39 21.07 -8.17
N PRO A 60 32.32 21.81 -7.81
CA PRO A 60 32.03 21.98 -6.40
C PRO A 60 31.77 20.58 -5.83
N VAL A 61 32.49 20.22 -4.77
CA VAL A 61 32.25 19.01 -4.00
C VAL A 61 30.78 19.05 -3.59
N ALA A 62 29.97 18.16 -4.15
CA ALA A 62 28.60 17.97 -3.71
C ALA A 62 28.67 17.54 -2.24
N VAL A 63 28.36 18.48 -1.35
CA VAL A 63 28.12 18.19 0.06
C VAL A 63 26.99 17.17 0.07
N ALA A 64 27.30 15.93 0.45
CA ALA A 64 26.29 14.92 0.67
C ALA A 64 25.27 15.50 1.67
N PRO A 65 23.96 15.43 1.39
CA PRO A 65 22.96 15.89 2.36
C PRO A 65 23.18 15.09 3.64
N GLN A 66 23.57 15.79 4.71
CA GLN A 66 23.55 15.19 6.04
C GLN A 66 22.09 14.81 6.31
N PRO A 67 21.82 13.59 6.83
CA PRO A 67 20.49 13.29 7.29
C PRO A 67 20.19 14.27 8.41
N GLU A 68 19.33 15.25 8.14
CA GLU A 68 18.70 16.02 9.20
C GLU A 68 18.00 14.99 10.07
N VAL A 69 18.57 14.73 11.24
CA VAL A 69 17.90 13.97 12.29
C VAL A 69 16.73 14.85 12.69
N ALA A 70 15.61 14.68 11.98
CA ALA A 70 14.37 15.40 12.24
C ALA A 70 14.12 15.32 13.73
N GLU A 71 14.00 16.47 14.39
CA GLU A 71 13.76 16.52 15.83
C GLU A 71 12.50 15.71 16.15
N LEU A 72 12.70 14.53 16.73
CA LEU A 72 11.76 13.43 16.96
C LEU A 72 10.63 13.75 17.96
N SER A 73 10.27 15.02 18.17
CA SER A 73 9.45 15.43 19.32
C SER A 73 8.00 15.81 18.99
N ARG A 74 7.62 15.91 17.71
CA ARG A 74 6.25 16.28 17.34
C ARG A 74 5.44 15.07 16.87
N ILE A 75 4.52 14.62 17.72
CA ILE A 75 3.45 13.68 17.38
C ILE A 75 2.16 14.50 17.15
N THR A 76 1.41 14.16 16.11
CA THR A 76 0.13 14.81 15.80
C THR A 76 -1.03 13.86 16.11
N THR A 77 -2.06 14.36 16.79
CA THR A 77 -3.29 13.61 17.01
C THR A 77 -4.38 14.09 16.06
N LEU A 78 -5.03 13.17 15.36
CA LEU A 78 -6.18 13.41 14.53
C LEU A 78 -7.40 12.68 15.10
N HIS A 79 -8.57 13.32 15.00
CA HIS A 79 -9.86 12.77 15.38
C HIS A 79 -10.77 12.65 14.14
N PRO A 80 -10.52 11.69 13.25
CA PRO A 80 -11.39 11.44 12.11
C PRO A 80 -12.84 11.23 12.52
N THR A 81 -13.76 11.80 11.74
CA THR A 81 -15.21 11.60 11.88
C THR A 81 -15.81 10.96 10.64
N THR A 82 -15.10 11.01 9.51
CA THR A 82 -15.53 10.41 8.24
C THR A 82 -14.36 9.76 7.51
N TYR A 83 -14.64 8.88 6.55
CA TYR A 83 -13.59 8.27 5.73
C TYR A 83 -12.72 9.27 4.94
N ASN A 84 -13.24 10.46 4.64
CA ASN A 84 -12.51 11.49 3.89
C ASN A 84 -11.27 12.01 4.65
N ASP A 85 -11.26 11.89 5.97
CA ASP A 85 -10.13 12.28 6.82
C ASP A 85 -8.89 11.39 6.61
N ALA A 86 -9.02 10.27 5.89
CA ALA A 86 -7.92 9.42 5.44
C ALA A 86 -6.81 10.24 4.76
N ARG A 87 -7.20 11.23 3.97
CA ARG A 87 -6.25 12.10 3.28
C ARG A 87 -5.36 12.85 4.26
N ALA A 88 -5.93 13.47 5.29
CA ALA A 88 -5.17 14.25 6.28
C ALA A 88 -4.22 13.34 7.08
N VAL A 89 -4.68 12.14 7.44
CA VAL A 89 -3.83 11.12 8.07
C VAL A 89 -2.63 10.80 7.17
N GLY A 90 -2.89 10.50 5.89
CA GLY A 90 -1.85 10.12 4.95
C GLY A 90 -0.84 11.23 4.65
N GLU A 91 -1.30 12.48 4.58
CA GLU A 91 -0.43 13.64 4.38
C GLU A 91 0.54 13.82 5.56
N GLN A 92 0.02 13.88 6.80
CA GLN A 92 0.86 14.00 8.00
C GLN A 92 1.86 12.84 8.10
N TYR A 93 1.39 11.62 7.88
CA TYR A 93 2.24 10.43 7.97
C TYR A 93 3.35 10.41 6.91
N ARG A 94 3.03 10.78 5.67
CA ARG A 94 4.00 10.85 4.58
C ARG A 94 5.06 11.95 4.80
N ASP A 95 4.70 13.01 5.49
CA ASP A 95 5.63 14.09 5.88
C ASP A 95 6.57 13.67 7.03
N GLY A 96 6.54 12.40 7.45
CA GLY A 96 7.43 11.84 8.46
C GLY A 96 7.01 12.13 9.89
N ILE A 97 5.77 12.59 10.09
CA ILE A 97 5.20 12.94 11.40
C ILE A 97 4.40 11.74 11.94
N PRO A 98 4.70 11.22 13.15
CA PRO A 98 3.86 10.21 13.79
C PRO A 98 2.43 10.72 14.04
N VAL A 99 1.44 9.85 13.80
CA VAL A 99 0.02 10.19 13.89
C VAL A 99 -0.67 9.31 14.91
N ILE A 100 -1.29 9.92 15.93
CA ILE A 100 -2.31 9.26 16.76
C ILE A 100 -3.65 9.45 16.07
N MET A 101 -4.28 8.35 15.68
CA MET A 101 -5.56 8.33 14.99
C MET A 101 -6.64 7.85 15.95
N ASN A 102 -7.50 8.76 16.39
CA ASN A 102 -8.62 8.46 17.28
C ASN A 102 -9.93 8.33 16.46
N LEU A 103 -10.44 7.10 16.38
CA LEU A 103 -11.63 6.73 15.62
C LEU A 103 -12.89 6.58 16.49
N THR A 104 -12.88 7.04 17.75
CA THR A 104 -14.00 6.85 18.69
C THR A 104 -15.32 7.44 18.19
N GLU A 105 -15.24 8.49 17.36
CA GLU A 105 -16.41 9.18 16.79
C GLU A 105 -16.86 8.60 15.44
N MET A 106 -16.12 7.62 14.89
CA MET A 106 -16.48 6.94 13.65
C MET A 106 -17.31 5.69 13.90
N ASP A 107 -18.19 5.38 12.96
CA ASP A 107 -18.86 4.09 12.91
C ASP A 107 -17.86 2.95 12.65
N ASP A 108 -18.26 1.74 13.01
CA ASP A 108 -17.38 0.57 12.96
C ASP A 108 -16.99 0.15 11.55
N THR A 109 -17.75 0.54 10.52
CA THR A 109 -17.46 0.22 9.12
C THR A 109 -16.40 1.17 8.59
N ASP A 110 -16.60 2.47 8.75
CA ASP A 110 -15.66 3.48 8.28
C ASP A 110 -14.37 3.48 9.11
N ALA A 111 -14.43 3.18 10.42
CA ALA A 111 -13.23 3.01 11.23
C ALA A 111 -12.35 1.86 10.70
N LYS A 112 -12.94 0.70 10.35
CA LYS A 112 -12.18 -0.42 9.75
C LYS A 112 -11.55 -0.01 8.42
N ARG A 113 -12.31 0.68 7.56
CA ARG A 113 -11.80 1.18 6.27
C ARG A 113 -10.63 2.15 6.46
N LEU A 114 -10.66 3.00 7.49
CA LEU A 114 -9.56 3.92 7.79
C LEU A 114 -8.32 3.18 8.29
N VAL A 115 -8.50 2.14 9.11
CA VAL A 115 -7.41 1.25 9.56
C VAL A 115 -6.80 0.49 8.37
N ASP A 116 -7.61 -0.02 7.43
CA ASP A 116 -7.13 -0.69 6.22
C ASP A 116 -6.33 0.27 5.33
N PHE A 117 -6.81 1.52 5.18
CA PHE A 117 -6.08 2.57 4.50
C PHE A 117 -4.72 2.85 5.16
N ALA A 118 -4.68 2.96 6.50
CA ALA A 118 -3.45 3.16 7.25
C ALA A 118 -2.47 1.97 7.13
N ALA A 119 -2.99 0.74 7.14
CA ALA A 119 -2.19 -0.45 6.91
C ALA A 119 -1.55 -0.44 5.51
N GLY A 120 -2.29 0.02 4.50
CA GLY A 120 -1.76 0.24 3.15
C GLY A 120 -0.62 1.25 3.11
N LEU A 121 -0.77 2.40 3.80
CA LEU A 121 0.29 3.41 3.93
C LEU A 121 1.55 2.84 4.59
N ILE A 122 1.37 2.16 5.71
CA ILE A 122 2.45 1.60 6.51
C ILE A 122 3.21 0.52 5.75
N PHE A 123 2.48 -0.34 5.04
CA PHE A 123 3.09 -1.36 4.19
C PHE A 123 3.92 -0.71 3.08
N ALA A 124 3.40 0.34 2.45
CA ALA A 124 4.08 1.04 1.36
C ALA A 124 5.35 1.77 1.82
N THR A 125 5.35 2.36 3.02
CA THR A 125 6.46 3.19 3.54
C THR A 125 7.38 2.46 4.51
N ARG A 126 7.06 1.21 4.88
CA ARG A 126 7.79 0.42 5.89
C ARG A 126 7.76 1.02 7.30
N GLY A 127 6.67 1.66 7.68
CA GLY A 127 6.49 2.09 9.07
C GLY A 127 5.84 1.03 9.95
N SER A 128 5.17 1.47 11.02
CA SER A 128 4.42 0.59 11.92
C SER A 128 3.09 1.19 12.36
N ILE A 129 2.12 0.33 12.67
CA ILE A 129 0.86 0.67 13.35
C ILE A 129 0.83 -0.06 14.69
N GLU A 130 0.47 0.65 15.74
CA GLU A 130 0.26 0.09 17.08
C GLU A 130 -1.13 0.50 17.56
N ARG A 131 -1.90 -0.46 18.07
CA ARG A 131 -3.16 -0.15 18.72
C ARG A 131 -2.84 0.37 20.12
N VAL A 132 -3.28 1.60 20.41
CA VAL A 132 -3.05 2.23 21.70
C VAL A 132 -4.16 1.92 22.69
N THR A 133 -5.42 2.02 22.23
CA THR A 133 -6.61 1.60 22.95
C THR A 133 -7.71 1.15 21.97
N ASN A 134 -8.94 0.93 22.44
CA ASN A 134 -10.08 0.72 21.55
C ASN A 134 -10.29 1.93 20.63
N LYS A 135 -10.31 1.68 19.31
CA LYS A 135 -10.46 2.69 18.25
C LYS A 135 -9.36 3.78 18.23
N VAL A 136 -8.25 3.61 18.95
CA VAL A 136 -7.12 4.56 18.91
C VAL A 136 -5.85 3.86 18.48
N PHE A 137 -5.20 4.38 17.44
CA PHE A 137 -4.02 3.78 16.82
C PHE A 137 -2.89 4.80 16.72
N LEU A 138 -1.65 4.35 16.89
CA LEU A 138 -0.43 5.11 16.61
C LEU A 138 0.16 4.62 15.30
N LEU A 139 0.35 5.54 14.35
CA LEU A 139 1.09 5.30 13.12
C LEU A 139 2.48 5.94 13.25
N SER A 140 3.53 5.14 13.07
CA SER A 140 4.92 5.59 13.08
C SER A 140 5.53 5.44 11.69
N PRO A 141 6.04 6.53 11.08
CA PRO A 141 6.76 6.46 9.81
C PRO A 141 8.14 5.79 10.00
N PRO A 142 8.80 5.32 8.92
CA PRO A 142 10.02 4.50 9.00
C PRO A 142 11.21 5.19 9.69
N ASN A 143 11.21 6.52 9.78
CA ASN A 143 12.20 7.32 10.48
C ASN A 143 11.98 7.43 12.00
N VAL A 144 10.89 6.85 12.52
CA VAL A 144 10.52 6.92 13.94
C VAL A 144 10.39 5.53 14.52
N THR A 145 11.30 5.18 15.43
CA THR A 145 11.30 3.89 16.13
C THR A 145 10.66 4.06 17.51
N VAL A 146 9.59 3.31 17.77
CA VAL A 146 9.02 3.17 19.12
C VAL A 146 9.83 2.12 19.89
N ALA A 147 10.36 2.48 21.07
CA ALA A 147 11.15 1.56 21.89
C ALA A 147 10.31 0.36 22.33
N ALA A 148 10.91 -0.83 22.38
CA ALA A 148 10.20 -2.08 22.69
C ALA A 148 9.48 -2.04 24.06
N GLU A 149 10.05 -1.34 25.03
CA GLU A 149 9.46 -1.09 26.34
C GLU A 149 8.15 -0.28 26.25
N ASP A 150 8.11 0.71 25.36
CA ASP A 150 6.92 1.53 25.15
C ASP A 150 5.85 0.76 24.37
N LYS A 151 6.23 -0.11 23.43
CA LYS A 151 5.30 -1.03 22.76
C LYS A 151 4.61 -1.96 23.77
N GLN A 152 5.37 -2.49 24.73
CA GLN A 152 4.83 -3.33 25.80
C GLN A 152 3.86 -2.53 26.68
N ARG A 153 4.24 -1.32 27.10
CA ARG A 153 3.34 -0.44 27.88
C ARG A 153 2.06 -0.10 27.12
N ILE A 154 2.15 0.15 25.81
CA ILE A 154 0.98 0.43 24.97
C ILE A 154 0.05 -0.79 24.94
N ALA A 155 0.59 -2.00 24.79
CA ALA A 155 -0.19 -3.23 24.86
C ALA A 155 -0.78 -3.49 26.25
N ASP A 156 -0.04 -3.19 27.31
CA ASP A 156 -0.45 -3.44 28.70
C ASP A 156 -1.50 -2.44 29.19
N ARG A 157 -1.51 -1.19 28.70
CA ARG A 157 -2.52 -0.18 29.07
C ARG A 157 -3.95 -0.58 28.73
N ASP A 158 -4.14 -1.41 27.69
CA ASP A 158 -5.45 -1.99 27.36
C ASP A 158 -6.00 -2.90 28.48
N PHE A 159 -5.12 -3.46 29.32
CA PHE A 159 -5.49 -4.36 30.42
C PHE A 159 -5.84 -3.63 31.72
N PHE A 160 -5.21 -2.49 32.01
CA PHE A 160 -5.34 -1.82 33.32
C PHE A 160 -6.49 -0.81 33.42
N ASN A 161 -7.14 -0.41 32.32
CA ASN A 161 -8.18 0.62 32.32
C ASN A 161 -9.62 0.09 32.46
N GLN A 162 -9.80 -1.10 33.06
CA GLN A 162 -11.12 -1.73 33.27
C GLN A 162 -11.51 -1.91 34.76
N SER A 163 -10.84 -1.24 35.70
CA SER A 163 -11.16 -1.30 37.14
C SER A 163 -11.89 -0.06 37.63
#